data_AF-A0A2D6SQJ4-F1
#
_entry.id   AF-A0A2D6SQJ4-F1
#
_cell.length_a   1.000
_cell.length_b   1.000
_cell.length_c   1.000
_cell.angle_alpha   90.00
_cell.angle_beta   90.00
_cell.angle_gamma   90.00
#
_symmetry.space_group_name_H-M   'P 1'
#
loop_
_entity.id
_entity.type
_entity.pdbx_description
1 polymer ?
#
loop_
_entity_poly.entity_id
_entity_poly.type
_entity_poly.pdbx_seq_one_letter_code
_entity_poly.pdbx_strand_id
1 'polypeptide(L)'
;MVVFIVRPNNRSLANYVATALKYLGTSKVKRFIDSRGEDIPYLVDELSQNGTKVYGLTGRDLFKEYKLTKYNSKLSVLKTINWEDKKALFGKPALCLLGPKNKKFEDLPKKLRVCINIKYKNLAKKYLNQLESKGYTFERKYLAGSTETAYSNGLSDLVIEIVYTGYSINKVNLAVYDKIFESDFVVIGVKND
;
A
#
# COMPACT_ATOMS: atom_id res chain seq x y z
N MET A 1 14.03 -2.28 29.03
CA MET A 1 13.76 -1.67 27.70
C MET A 1 12.27 -1.70 27.41
N VAL A 2 11.65 -0.55 27.16
CA VAL A 2 10.21 -0.46 26.85
C VAL A 2 10.00 -0.83 25.39
N VAL A 3 9.08 -1.75 25.11
CA VAL A 3 8.70 -2.13 23.74
C VAL A 3 7.25 -1.74 23.48
N PHE A 4 7.04 -0.88 22.49
CA PHE A 4 5.72 -0.54 21.95
C PHE A 4 5.51 -1.24 20.60
N ILE A 5 4.26 -1.65 20.35
CA ILE A 5 3.86 -2.19 19.05
C ILE A 5 2.72 -1.34 18.51
N VAL A 6 2.95 -0.73 17.35
CA VAL A 6 1.92 -0.04 16.58
C VAL A 6 1.35 -1.04 15.57
N ARG A 7 0.06 -1.34 15.65
CA ARG A 7 -0.60 -2.37 14.84
C ARG A 7 -1.81 -1.80 14.09
N PRO A 8 -2.22 -2.42 12.97
CA PRO A 8 -3.33 -1.93 12.19
C PRO A 8 -4.65 -2.23 12.92
N ASN A 9 -5.56 -1.25 12.90
CA ASN A 9 -6.92 -1.42 13.43
C ASN A 9 -7.84 -2.27 12.52
N ASN A 10 -7.34 -2.70 11.36
CA ASN A 10 -8.07 -3.56 10.42
C ASN A 10 -8.10 -5.02 10.91
N ARG A 11 -9.28 -5.48 11.34
CA ARG A 11 -9.51 -6.84 11.84
C ARG A 11 -9.17 -7.95 10.84
N SER A 12 -9.27 -7.69 9.53
CA SER A 12 -8.90 -8.68 8.51
C SER A 12 -7.41 -9.06 8.54
N LEU A 13 -6.58 -8.25 9.20
CA LEU A 13 -5.14 -8.50 9.34
C LEU A 13 -4.78 -9.26 10.63
N ALA A 14 -5.75 -9.71 11.42
CA ALA A 14 -5.53 -10.33 12.73
C ALA A 14 -4.54 -11.52 12.68
N ASN A 15 -4.64 -12.39 11.66
CA ASN A 15 -3.73 -13.54 11.51
C ASN A 15 -2.28 -13.10 11.23
N TYR A 16 -2.11 -12.07 10.40
CA TYR A 16 -0.78 -11.51 10.10
C TYR A 16 -0.19 -10.80 11.33
N VAL A 17 -1.02 -10.08 12.08
CA VAL A 17 -0.64 -9.48 13.37
C VAL A 17 -0.20 -10.56 14.35
N ALA A 18 -0.97 -11.64 14.53
CA ALA A 18 -0.60 -12.74 15.42
C ALA A 18 0.75 -13.37 15.04
N THR A 19 0.99 -13.56 13.75
CA THR A 19 2.26 -14.09 13.22
C THR A 19 3.43 -13.13 13.50
N ALA A 20 3.22 -11.83 13.32
CA ALA A 20 4.21 -10.81 13.65
C ALA A 20 4.53 -10.76 15.15
N LEU A 21 3.52 -10.88 16.00
CA LEU A 21 3.69 -10.91 17.45
C LEU A 21 4.48 -12.14 17.91
N LYS A 22 4.24 -13.30 17.29
CA LYS A 22 5.04 -14.52 17.53
C LYS A 22 6.51 -14.29 17.16
N TYR A 23 6.79 -13.63 16.05
CA TYR A 23 8.16 -13.26 15.64
C TYR A 23 8.83 -12.30 16.64
N LEU A 24 8.10 -11.29 17.13
CA LEU A 24 8.66 -10.27 18.03
C LEU A 24 8.91 -10.78 19.46
N GLY A 25 8.25 -11.85 19.88
CA GLY A 25 8.27 -12.33 21.26
C GLY A 25 7.44 -11.41 22.17
N THR A 26 6.27 -11.88 22.61
CA THR A 26 5.27 -11.04 23.29
C THR A 26 5.59 -10.76 24.77
N SER A 27 6.51 -11.51 25.38
CA SER A 27 6.83 -11.42 26.81
C SER A 27 7.46 -10.09 27.26
N LYS A 28 7.83 -9.19 26.34
CA LYS A 28 8.44 -7.89 26.62
C LYS A 28 7.59 -6.69 26.18
N VAL A 29 6.39 -6.91 25.65
CA VAL A 29 5.52 -5.86 25.12
C VAL A 29 4.82 -5.13 26.26
N LYS A 30 5.02 -3.81 26.36
CA LYS A 30 4.37 -2.99 27.41
C LYS A 30 3.06 -2.36 26.95
N ARG A 31 2.92 -2.02 25.66
CA ARG A 31 1.75 -1.31 25.14
C ARG A 31 1.52 -1.58 23.66
N PHE A 32 0.25 -1.74 23.29
CA PHE A 32 -0.23 -1.70 21.92
C PHE A 32 -0.80 -0.32 21.58
N ILE A 33 -0.52 0.13 20.36
CA ILE A 33 -1.11 1.34 19.77
C ILE A 33 -1.83 0.89 18.50
N ASP A 34 -3.14 1.08 18.45
CA ASP A 34 -3.95 0.78 17.27
C ASP A 34 -4.01 2.02 16.36
N SER A 35 -3.74 1.85 15.07
CA SER A 35 -3.76 2.94 14.09
C SER A 35 -4.15 2.45 12.69
N ARG A 36 -4.41 3.38 11.76
CA ARG A 36 -4.61 3.02 10.34
C ARG A 36 -3.28 2.58 9.74
N GLY A 37 -3.32 1.61 8.82
CA GLY A 37 -2.10 1.00 8.27
C GLY A 37 -1.11 2.02 7.67
N GLU A 38 -1.64 3.06 7.03
CA GLU A 38 -0.88 4.12 6.37
C GLU A 38 -0.16 5.06 7.36
N ASP A 39 -0.68 5.18 8.59
CA ASP A 39 -0.12 6.04 9.62
C ASP A 39 0.96 5.33 10.45
N ILE A 40 1.01 3.99 10.39
CA ILE A 40 1.93 3.18 11.21
C ILE A 40 3.41 3.50 10.95
N PRO A 41 3.90 3.59 9.69
CA PRO A 41 5.29 3.98 9.45
C PRO A 41 5.66 5.31 10.09
N TYR A 42 4.79 6.32 10.00
CA TYR A 42 5.02 7.62 10.62
C TYR A 42 5.14 7.51 12.15
N LEU A 43 4.18 6.85 12.80
CA LEU A 43 4.18 6.72 14.26
C LEU A 43 5.42 5.99 14.78
N VAL A 44 5.86 4.94 14.07
CA VAL A 44 7.05 4.17 14.46
C VAL A 44 8.30 5.01 14.30
N ASP A 45 8.42 5.79 13.23
CA ASP A 45 9.59 6.64 13.01
C ASP A 45 9.72 7.71 14.10
N GLU A 46 8.62 8.43 14.38
CA GLU A 46 8.60 9.49 15.39
C GLU A 46 8.85 8.94 16.80
N LEU A 47 8.21 7.83 17.18
CA LEU A 47 8.43 7.25 18.51
C LEU A 47 9.83 6.66 18.68
N SER A 48 10.45 6.17 17.60
CA SER A 48 11.81 5.61 17.66
C SER A 48 12.88 6.67 17.91
N GLN A 49 12.61 7.95 17.56
CA GLN A 49 13.55 9.06 17.82
C GLN A 49 13.75 9.31 19.33
N ASN A 50 12.77 8.99 20.16
CA ASN A 50 12.82 9.20 21.61
C ASN A 50 13.56 8.07 22.36
N GLY A 51 14.46 7.33 21.69
CA GLY A 51 15.19 6.19 22.26
C GLY A 51 14.31 5.00 22.66
N THR A 52 13.03 5.04 22.28
CA THR A 52 12.05 4.02 22.62
C THR A 52 12.09 2.91 21.60
N LYS A 53 12.10 1.64 22.05
CA LYS A 53 12.04 0.52 21.11
C LYS A 53 10.61 0.34 20.61
N VAL A 54 10.38 0.65 19.34
CA VAL A 54 9.04 0.57 18.72
C VAL A 54 9.09 -0.29 17.48
N TYR A 55 8.05 -1.11 17.31
CA TYR A 55 7.82 -1.90 16.11
C TYR A 55 6.49 -1.53 15.48
N GLY A 56 6.45 -1.48 14.15
CA GLY A 56 5.24 -1.28 13.37
C GLY A 56 4.85 -2.55 12.62
N LEU A 57 3.55 -2.80 12.53
CA LEU A 57 2.98 -3.87 11.73
C LEU A 57 2.15 -3.26 10.60
N THR A 58 2.55 -3.39 9.34
CA THR A 58 1.82 -2.74 8.23
C THR A 58 1.99 -3.49 6.90
N GLY A 59 1.29 -3.04 5.86
CA GLY A 59 1.48 -3.50 4.50
C GLY A 59 2.77 -2.93 3.89
N ARG A 60 3.45 -3.74 3.08
CA ARG A 60 4.69 -3.34 2.40
C ARG A 60 4.45 -2.17 1.44
N ASP A 61 3.27 -2.11 0.83
CA ASP A 61 2.80 -0.99 0.00
C ASP A 61 2.84 0.33 0.76
N LEU A 62 2.26 0.36 1.97
CA LEU A 62 2.19 1.55 2.80
C LEU A 62 3.57 1.97 3.33
N PHE A 63 4.40 1.00 3.72
CA PHE A 63 5.78 1.29 4.13
C PHE A 63 6.62 1.83 2.96
N LYS A 64 6.46 1.28 1.76
CA LYS A 64 7.20 1.72 0.57
C LYS A 64 6.77 3.13 0.14
N GLU A 65 5.47 3.44 0.20
CA GLU A 65 4.98 4.80 0.00
C GLU A 65 5.63 5.77 1.00
N TYR A 66 5.63 5.42 2.30
CA TYR A 66 6.24 6.24 3.35
C TYR A 66 7.74 6.48 3.11
N LYS A 67 8.51 5.46 2.69
CA LYS A 67 9.93 5.63 2.37
C LYS A 67 10.17 6.57 1.19
N LEU A 68 9.21 6.72 0.29
CA LEU A 68 9.29 7.70 -0.81
C LEU A 68 9.00 9.14 -0.34
N THR A 69 8.32 9.33 0.79
CA THR A 69 8.06 10.67 1.36
C THR A 69 9.15 11.14 2.31
N LYS A 70 9.78 10.23 3.07
CA LYS A 70 10.85 10.56 4.04
C LYS A 70 12.17 9.88 3.70
N TYR A 71 13.01 10.56 2.92
CA TYR A 71 14.32 10.07 2.47
C TYR A 71 15.26 9.68 3.65
N ASN A 72 15.20 10.42 4.76
CA ASN A 72 16.09 10.25 5.91
C ASN A 72 15.58 9.29 7.00
N SER A 73 14.45 8.61 6.81
CA SER A 73 13.92 7.69 7.81
C SER A 73 14.87 6.50 8.02
N LYS A 74 15.19 6.20 9.29
CA LYS A 74 16.02 5.03 9.68
C LYS A 74 15.22 3.72 9.71
N LEU A 75 13.91 3.79 9.47
CA LEU A 75 13.06 2.60 9.45
C LEU A 75 13.49 1.62 8.35
N SER A 76 13.45 0.34 8.72
CA SER A 76 13.72 -0.79 7.84
C SER A 76 12.70 -1.89 8.06
N VAL A 77 12.59 -2.80 7.08
CA VAL A 77 11.85 -4.05 7.26
C VAL A 77 12.70 -5.00 8.09
N LEU A 78 12.18 -5.40 9.25
CA LEU A 78 12.81 -6.38 10.15
C LEU A 78 12.36 -7.80 9.82
N LYS A 79 11.10 -7.97 9.40
CA LYS A 79 10.55 -9.25 8.98
C LYS A 79 9.51 -9.04 7.90
N THR A 80 9.55 -9.90 6.88
CA THR A 80 8.45 -10.07 5.94
C THR A 80 7.64 -11.29 6.34
N ILE A 81 6.33 -11.12 6.34
CA ILE A 81 5.35 -12.19 6.51
C ILE A 81 4.65 -12.29 5.17
N ASN A 82 4.96 -13.36 4.43
CA ASN A 82 4.40 -13.58 3.10
C ASN A 82 2.88 -13.59 3.19
N TRP A 83 2.26 -12.84 2.30
CA TRP A 83 0.83 -12.91 2.10
C TRP A 83 0.52 -14.07 1.16
N GLU A 84 -0.23 -15.05 1.65
CA GLU A 84 -0.63 -16.22 0.89
C GLU A 84 -2.13 -16.45 1.09
N ASP A 85 -2.91 -15.99 0.12
CA ASP A 85 -4.36 -16.13 0.17
C ASP A 85 -4.92 -16.49 -1.21
N LYS A 86 -5.54 -17.67 -1.30
CA LYS A 86 -6.17 -18.16 -2.54
C LYS A 86 -7.32 -17.29 -3.03
N LYS A 87 -7.88 -16.41 -2.20
CA LYS A 87 -8.91 -15.44 -2.60
C LYS A 87 -8.32 -14.23 -3.31
N ALA A 88 -7.03 -13.94 -3.13
CA ALA A 88 -6.38 -12.83 -3.80
C ALA A 88 -6.14 -13.17 -5.28
N LEU A 89 -6.45 -12.24 -6.17
CA LEU A 89 -6.28 -12.37 -7.61
C LEU A 89 -4.85 -12.75 -8.02
N PHE A 90 -3.86 -12.27 -7.26
CA PHE A 90 -2.44 -12.54 -7.49
C PHE A 90 -1.79 -13.35 -6.35
N GLY A 91 -2.60 -14.07 -5.55
CA GLY A 91 -2.13 -14.73 -4.33
C GLY A 91 -1.84 -13.78 -3.15
N LYS A 92 -1.72 -12.48 -3.42
CA LYS A 92 -1.59 -11.39 -2.44
C LYS A 92 -2.14 -10.06 -2.99
N PRO A 93 -2.35 -9.04 -2.14
CA PRO A 93 -2.73 -7.70 -2.58
C PRO A 93 -1.66 -7.11 -3.51
N ALA A 94 -2.09 -6.43 -4.57
CA ALA A 94 -1.18 -5.76 -5.49
C ALA A 94 -1.70 -4.39 -5.90
N LEU A 95 -0.82 -3.39 -5.92
CA LEU A 95 -1.09 -2.09 -6.49
C LEU A 95 -1.10 -2.23 -8.01
N CYS A 96 -2.19 -1.84 -8.65
CA CYS A 96 -2.41 -2.09 -10.06
C CYS A 96 -2.75 -0.80 -10.81
N LEU A 97 -2.41 -0.76 -12.09
CA LEU A 97 -3.04 0.12 -13.06
C LEU A 97 -4.29 -0.59 -13.59
N LEU A 98 -5.42 0.11 -13.52
CA LEU A 98 -6.72 -0.39 -13.93
C LEU A 98 -7.26 0.45 -15.08
N GLY A 99 -7.96 -0.18 -16.01
CA GLY A 99 -8.64 0.50 -17.10
C GLY A 99 -9.83 -0.30 -17.65
N PRO A 100 -10.47 0.19 -18.72
CA PRO A 100 -11.68 -0.42 -19.28
C PRO A 100 -11.47 -1.89 -19.67
N LYS A 101 -12.33 -2.78 -19.16
CA LYS A 101 -12.23 -4.23 -19.43
C LYS A 101 -12.35 -4.61 -20.91
N ASN A 102 -12.97 -3.76 -21.73
CA ASN A 102 -13.21 -3.98 -23.15
C ASN A 102 -12.15 -3.35 -24.08
N LYS A 103 -11.06 -2.80 -23.53
CA LYS A 103 -9.97 -2.20 -24.31
C LYS A 103 -8.63 -2.71 -23.81
N LYS A 104 -7.60 -2.65 -24.66
CA LYS A 104 -6.21 -2.79 -24.22
C LYS A 104 -5.65 -1.43 -23.84
N PHE A 105 -4.58 -1.42 -23.06
CA PHE A 105 -3.94 -0.16 -22.65
C PHE A 105 -3.33 0.59 -23.84
N GLU A 106 -2.78 -0.15 -24.81
CA GLU A 106 -2.12 0.39 -26.00
C GLU A 106 -3.11 1.09 -26.95
N ASP A 107 -4.38 0.69 -26.91
CA ASP A 107 -5.46 1.25 -27.74
C ASP A 107 -6.04 2.56 -27.16
N LEU A 108 -5.62 2.95 -25.95
CA LEU A 108 -6.07 4.19 -25.32
C LEU A 108 -5.35 5.41 -25.89
N PRO A 109 -5.99 6.60 -25.87
CA PRO A 109 -5.32 7.83 -26.27
C PRO A 109 -4.09 8.10 -25.40
N LYS A 110 -3.12 8.83 -25.93
CA LYS A 110 -1.90 9.19 -25.17
C LYS A 110 -2.16 10.18 -24.03
N LYS A 111 -3.27 10.94 -24.08
CA LYS A 111 -3.71 11.85 -23.01
C LYS A 111 -4.86 11.22 -22.24
N LEU A 112 -4.67 10.97 -20.95
CA LEU A 112 -5.59 10.20 -20.11
C LEU A 112 -5.80 10.88 -18.76
N ARG A 113 -6.98 10.68 -18.17
CA ARG A 113 -7.29 11.06 -16.78
C ARG A 113 -7.10 9.83 -15.90
N VAL A 114 -6.33 9.97 -14.83
CA VAL A 114 -6.06 8.87 -13.88
C VAL A 114 -6.48 9.27 -12.48
N CYS A 115 -7.35 8.46 -11.87
CA CYS A 115 -7.69 8.58 -10.46
C CYS A 115 -6.77 7.69 -9.62
N ILE A 116 -6.19 8.26 -8.58
CA ILE A 116 -5.16 7.61 -7.75
C ILE A 116 -5.62 7.68 -6.30
N ASN A 117 -5.52 6.58 -5.56
CA ASN A 117 -5.70 6.66 -4.12
C ASN A 117 -4.55 7.43 -3.49
N ILE A 118 -4.84 8.43 -2.66
CA ILE A 118 -3.84 9.32 -2.06
C ILE A 118 -2.79 8.55 -1.24
N LYS A 119 -3.13 7.37 -0.71
CA LYS A 119 -2.20 6.47 0.00
C LYS A 119 -1.10 5.88 -0.90
N TYR A 120 -1.18 6.06 -2.22
CA TYR A 120 -0.21 5.54 -3.20
C TYR A 120 0.31 6.63 -4.13
N LYS A 121 0.25 7.90 -3.72
CA LYS A 121 0.59 9.06 -4.55
C LYS A 121 1.98 8.96 -5.17
N ASN A 122 3.00 8.65 -4.38
CA ASN A 122 4.40 8.65 -4.83
C ASN A 122 4.75 7.38 -5.61
N LEU A 123 4.22 6.22 -5.20
CA LEU A 123 4.32 4.99 -5.97
C LEU A 123 3.69 5.15 -7.36
N ALA A 124 2.48 5.70 -7.42
CA ALA A 124 1.77 5.98 -8.66
C ALA A 124 2.54 7.00 -9.52
N LYS A 125 3.03 8.10 -8.93
CA LYS A 125 3.87 9.08 -9.65
C LYS A 125 5.10 8.42 -10.27
N LYS A 126 5.81 7.58 -9.51
CA LYS A 126 7.00 6.88 -10.01
C LYS A 126 6.67 5.98 -11.20
N TYR A 127 5.57 5.24 -11.12
CA TYR A 127 5.10 4.38 -12.21
C TYR A 127 4.65 5.19 -13.44
N LEU A 128 3.80 6.20 -13.25
CA LEU A 128 3.30 7.04 -14.34
C LEU A 128 4.43 7.78 -15.08
N ASN A 129 5.48 8.22 -14.38
CA ASN A 129 6.65 8.83 -15.01
C ASN A 129 7.33 7.87 -16.03
N GLN A 130 7.26 6.54 -15.82
CA GLN A 130 7.79 5.55 -16.77
C GLN A 130 6.90 5.38 -18.01
N LEU A 131 5.61 5.71 -17.90
CA LEU A 131 4.69 5.75 -19.04
C LEU A 131 4.79 7.09 -19.77
N GLU A 132 5.05 8.17 -19.05
CA GLU A 132 5.29 9.50 -19.63
C GLU A 132 6.53 9.52 -20.51
N SER A 133 7.61 8.81 -20.12
CA SER A 133 8.77 8.62 -21.00
C SER A 133 8.47 7.83 -22.29
N LYS A 134 7.31 7.17 -22.37
CA LYS A 134 6.78 6.48 -23.56
C LYS A 134 5.71 7.31 -24.31
N GLY A 135 5.64 8.61 -24.03
CA GLY A 135 4.78 9.58 -24.72
C GLY A 135 3.34 9.67 -24.21
N TYR A 136 3.02 9.06 -23.06
CA TYR A 136 1.72 9.28 -22.41
C TYR A 136 1.72 10.58 -21.59
N THR A 137 0.54 11.13 -21.33
CA THR A 137 0.32 12.27 -20.44
C THR A 137 -0.90 12.01 -19.56
N PHE A 138 -0.78 12.33 -18.28
CA PHE A 138 -1.80 12.00 -17.29
C PHE A 138 -2.31 13.24 -16.55
N GLU A 139 -3.62 13.49 -16.63
CA GLU A 139 -4.31 14.35 -15.68
C GLU A 139 -4.56 13.54 -14.40
N ARG A 140 -3.82 13.86 -13.33
CA ARG A 140 -3.80 13.07 -12.09
C ARG A 140 -4.78 13.64 -11.07
N LYS A 141 -5.77 12.85 -10.66
CA LYS A 141 -6.71 13.16 -9.56
C LYS A 141 -6.42 12.25 -8.37
N TYR A 142 -6.31 12.82 -7.17
CA TYR A 142 -6.06 12.07 -5.94
C TYR A 142 -7.30 12.05 -5.07
N LEU A 143 -7.71 10.86 -4.61
CA LEU A 143 -8.84 10.69 -3.69
C LEU A 143 -8.42 9.85 -2.47
N ALA A 144 -9.00 10.10 -1.31
CA ALA A 144 -8.78 9.29 -0.11
C ALA A 144 -9.43 7.90 -0.18
N GLY A 145 -10.37 7.71 -1.11
CA GLY A 145 -11.10 6.46 -1.36
C GLY A 145 -12.03 6.63 -2.56
N SER A 146 -12.86 5.61 -2.84
CA SER A 146 -13.86 5.64 -3.93
C SER A 146 -13.24 5.91 -5.31
N THR A 147 -12.04 5.38 -5.56
CA THR A 147 -11.34 5.57 -6.83
C THR A 147 -12.04 4.85 -7.98
N GLU A 148 -12.64 3.69 -7.71
CA GLU A 148 -13.48 2.95 -8.66
C GLU A 148 -14.77 3.72 -9.00
N THR A 149 -15.33 4.44 -8.03
CA THR A 149 -16.50 5.30 -8.24
C THR A 149 -16.18 6.48 -9.15
N ALA A 150 -14.97 7.04 -9.08
CA ALA A 150 -14.55 8.10 -10.00
C ALA A 150 -14.57 7.60 -11.46
N TYR A 151 -14.10 6.37 -11.69
CA TYR A 151 -14.18 5.74 -13.00
C TYR A 151 -15.62 5.49 -13.45
N SER A 152 -16.46 4.87 -12.60
CA SER A 152 -17.85 4.54 -12.97
C SER A 152 -18.71 5.77 -13.29
N ASN A 153 -18.33 6.95 -12.81
CA ASN A 153 -18.98 8.22 -13.08
C ASN A 153 -18.30 9.05 -14.20
N GLY A 154 -17.37 8.45 -14.96
CA GLY A 154 -16.71 9.10 -16.09
C GLY A 154 -15.72 10.20 -15.72
N LEU A 155 -15.31 10.29 -14.45
CA LEU A 155 -14.37 11.29 -13.94
C LEU A 155 -12.90 10.92 -14.17
N SER A 156 -12.62 9.68 -14.57
CA SER A 156 -11.29 9.19 -14.92
C SER A 156 -11.36 8.08 -15.96
N ASP A 157 -10.31 7.95 -16.77
CA ASP A 157 -10.16 6.89 -17.77
C ASP A 157 -9.41 5.68 -17.20
N LEU A 158 -8.54 5.93 -16.22
CA LEU A 158 -7.72 4.94 -15.53
C LEU A 158 -7.81 5.10 -14.01
N VAL A 159 -7.52 4.02 -13.29
CA VAL A 159 -7.43 4.02 -11.81
C VAL A 159 -6.13 3.37 -11.35
N ILE A 160 -5.49 3.90 -10.31
CA ILE A 160 -4.41 3.24 -9.57
C ILE A 160 -4.87 2.97 -8.13
N GLU A 161 -5.04 1.68 -7.80
CA GLU A 161 -5.57 1.20 -6.51
C GLU A 161 -5.03 -0.19 -6.18
N ILE A 162 -5.10 -0.58 -4.91
CA ILE A 162 -4.80 -1.94 -4.47
C ILE A 162 -5.92 -2.89 -4.89
N VAL A 163 -5.55 -3.98 -5.58
CA VAL A 163 -6.43 -5.08 -5.92
C VAL A 163 -6.13 -6.25 -5.01
N TYR A 164 -7.16 -6.77 -4.35
CA TYR A 164 -7.10 -8.00 -3.57
C TYR A 164 -7.88 -9.12 -4.27
N THR A 165 -9.20 -9.26 -4.08
CA THR A 165 -9.99 -10.31 -4.76
C THR A 165 -10.40 -9.96 -6.20
N GLY A 166 -10.24 -8.70 -6.62
CA GLY A 166 -10.76 -8.19 -7.90
C GLY A 166 -12.28 -7.93 -7.91
N TYR A 167 -12.98 -8.17 -6.80
CA TYR A 167 -14.44 -7.99 -6.74
C TYR A 167 -14.90 -6.56 -7.07
N SER A 168 -14.26 -5.54 -6.48
CA SER A 168 -14.63 -4.14 -6.68
C SER A 168 -14.43 -3.67 -8.13
N ILE A 169 -13.32 -4.05 -8.76
CA ILE A 169 -13.01 -3.63 -10.13
C ILE A 169 -13.94 -4.30 -11.15
N ASN A 170 -14.32 -5.56 -10.91
CA ASN A 170 -15.27 -6.28 -11.77
C ASN A 170 -16.67 -5.64 -11.76
N LYS A 171 -17.12 -5.11 -10.62
CA LYS A 171 -18.42 -4.42 -10.52
C LYS A 171 -18.55 -3.18 -11.40
N VAL A 172 -17.43 -2.54 -11.70
CA VAL A 172 -17.39 -1.30 -12.49
C VAL A 172 -16.75 -1.50 -13.87
N ASN A 173 -16.65 -2.75 -14.36
CA ASN A 173 -16.06 -3.08 -15.65
C ASN A 173 -14.61 -2.58 -15.84
N LEU A 174 -13.82 -2.58 -14.75
CA LEU A 174 -12.38 -2.37 -14.78
C LEU A 174 -11.64 -3.71 -14.88
N ALA A 175 -10.53 -3.72 -15.61
CA ALA A 175 -9.56 -4.80 -15.67
C ALA A 175 -8.18 -4.31 -15.23
N VAL A 176 -7.33 -5.25 -14.81
CA VAL A 176 -5.92 -4.96 -14.51
C VAL A 176 -5.16 -4.88 -15.84
N TYR A 177 -4.58 -3.71 -16.10
CA TYR A 177 -3.67 -3.50 -17.23
C TYR A 177 -2.23 -3.78 -16.86
N ASP A 178 -1.82 -3.38 -15.66
CA ASP A 178 -0.48 -3.67 -15.16
C ASP A 178 -0.48 -3.85 -13.64
N LYS A 179 0.43 -4.69 -13.16
CA LYS A 179 0.70 -4.92 -11.74
C LYS A 179 1.94 -4.15 -11.34
N ILE A 180 1.73 -3.01 -10.70
CA ILE A 180 2.79 -2.06 -10.33
C ILE A 180 3.66 -2.64 -9.21
N PHE A 181 3.02 -3.25 -8.20
CA PHE A 181 3.72 -3.71 -7.00
C PHE A 181 2.88 -4.71 -6.19
N GLU A 182 3.49 -5.77 -5.68
CA GLU A 182 2.84 -6.71 -4.75
C GLU A 182 3.13 -6.38 -3.29
N SER A 183 2.13 -6.51 -2.43
CA SER A 183 2.25 -6.18 -1.01
C SER A 183 2.17 -7.42 -0.11
N ASP A 184 3.21 -7.59 0.70
CA ASP A 184 3.23 -8.51 1.84
C ASP A 184 2.98 -7.74 3.14
N PHE A 185 2.75 -8.49 4.23
CA PHE A 185 2.74 -7.89 5.56
C PHE A 185 4.16 -7.79 6.10
N VAL A 186 4.50 -6.68 6.75
CA VAL A 186 5.85 -6.41 7.24
C VAL A 186 5.86 -5.96 8.70
N VAL A 187 6.91 -6.40 9.40
CA VAL A 187 7.34 -5.82 10.67
C VAL A 187 8.43 -4.80 10.36
N ILE A 188 8.20 -3.56 10.78
CA ILE A 188 9.13 -2.44 10.59
C ILE A 188 9.67 -1.95 11.92
N GLY A 189 10.86 -1.36 11.89
CA GLY A 189 11.48 -0.71 13.04
C GLY A 189 12.87 -0.20 12.70
N VAL A 190 13.49 0.47 13.66
CA VAL A 190 14.90 0.87 13.58
C VAL A 190 15.75 -0.34 14.00
N LYS A 191 16.75 -0.68 13.18
CA LYS A 191 17.79 -1.62 13.61
C LYS A 191 18.68 -0.89 14.61
N ASN A 192 18.72 -1.40 15.84
CA ASN A 192 19.74 -1.00 16.79
C ASN A 192 20.89 -1.98 16.55
N ASP A 193 22.04 -1.45 16.14
CA ASP A 193 23.30 -2.20 16.16
C ASP A 193 23.65 -2.63 17.61
#